data_AF-A0A9R1PRY5-F1
#
_entry.id   AF-A0A9R1PRY5-F1
#
_cell.length_a   1.000
_cell.length_b   1.000
_cell.length_c   1.000
_cell.angle_alpha   90.00
_cell.angle_beta   90.00
_cell.angle_gamma   90.00
#
_symmetry.space_group_name_H-M   'P 1'
#
loop_
_entity.id
_entity.type
_entity.pdbx_description
1 polymer ?
#
loop_
_entity_poly.entity_id
_entity_poly.type
_entity_poly.pdbx_seq_one_letter_code
_entity_poly.pdbx_strand_id
1 'polypeptide(L)'
;MGRGKIVIRRIDNSTSRQVTFSKRRNGIFKKAKELGILCDAEVGLVIFSSTGRLYEYASSSMKSVIDRYGRAKEEQQLVANPNSELKYEAKLFK
;
A
#
# COMPACT_ATOMS: atom_id res chain seq x y z
N MET A 1 -26.94 -17.56 -8.02
CA MET A 1 -25.79 -18.51 -7.97
C MET A 1 -24.88 -18.14 -6.80
N GLY A 2 -24.64 -19.06 -5.86
CA GLY A 2 -23.82 -18.82 -4.67
C GLY A 2 -22.32 -18.70 -4.98
N ARG A 3 -21.55 -18.14 -4.03
CA ARG A 3 -20.08 -18.08 -4.12
C ARG A 3 -19.49 -19.44 -3.73
N GLY A 4 -18.89 -20.15 -4.68
CA GLY A 4 -18.06 -21.32 -4.40
C GLY A 4 -16.71 -20.93 -3.79
N LYS A 5 -16.15 -21.78 -2.92
CA LYS A 5 -14.78 -21.67 -2.42
C LYS A 5 -13.80 -21.83 -3.60
N ILE A 6 -12.79 -20.98 -3.67
CA ILE A 6 -11.70 -21.08 -4.66
C ILE A 6 -10.35 -21.28 -3.95
N VAL A 7 -9.43 -21.98 -4.59
CA VAL A 7 -8.04 -22.11 -4.11
C VAL A 7 -7.31 -20.78 -4.31
N ILE A 8 -6.48 -20.37 -3.33
CA ILE A 8 -5.63 -19.17 -3.45
C ILE A 8 -4.39 -19.52 -4.27
N ARG A 9 -4.53 -19.41 -5.59
CA ARG A 9 -3.46 -19.51 -6.59
C ARG A 9 -3.78 -18.59 -7.77
N ARG A 10 -2.82 -18.40 -8.69
CA ARG A 10 -3.08 -17.66 -9.94
C ARG A 10 -4.24 -18.34 -10.69
N ILE A 11 -5.22 -17.54 -11.13
CA ILE A 11 -6.32 -18.01 -11.96
C ILE A 11 -5.81 -18.09 -13.40
N ASP A 12 -5.89 -19.24 -14.05
CA ASP A 12 -5.31 -19.43 -15.40
C ASP A 12 -6.18 -18.80 -16.49
N ASN A 13 -7.50 -19.00 -16.43
CA ASN A 13 -8.45 -18.40 -17.36
C ASN A 13 -8.39 -16.87 -17.27
N SER A 14 -8.05 -16.21 -18.38
CA SER A 14 -7.84 -14.76 -18.47
C SER A 14 -9.11 -13.97 -18.12
N THR A 15 -10.25 -14.36 -18.66
CA THR A 15 -11.55 -13.72 -18.41
C THR A 15 -11.95 -13.84 -16.93
N SER A 16 -11.88 -15.04 -16.35
CA SER A 16 -12.16 -15.25 -14.92
C SER A 16 -11.19 -14.47 -14.03
N ARG A 17 -9.91 -14.39 -14.42
CA ARG A 17 -8.89 -13.61 -13.70
C ARG A 17 -9.21 -12.11 -13.74
N GLN A 18 -9.60 -11.56 -14.89
CA GLN A 18 -9.96 -10.15 -15.04
C GLN A 18 -11.21 -9.80 -14.22
N VAL A 19 -12.26 -10.61 -14.31
CA VAL A 19 -13.49 -10.41 -13.52
C VAL A 19 -13.18 -10.48 -12.02
N THR A 20 -12.38 -11.47 -11.61
CA THR A 20 -11.97 -11.62 -10.20
C THR A 20 -11.11 -10.46 -9.73
N PHE A 21 -10.16 -9.99 -10.55
CA PHE A 21 -9.36 -8.81 -10.27
C PHE A 21 -10.25 -7.60 -10.02
N SER A 22 -11.16 -7.28 -10.94
CA SER A 22 -12.07 -6.13 -10.79
C SER A 22 -12.90 -6.21 -9.51
N LYS A 23 -13.48 -7.38 -9.22
CA LYS A 23 -14.31 -7.58 -8.01
C LYS A 23 -13.49 -7.50 -6.72
N ARG A 24 -12.31 -8.15 -6.66
CA ARG A 24 -11.45 -8.16 -5.47
C ARG A 24 -10.81 -6.80 -5.23
N ARG A 25 -10.30 -6.14 -6.28
CA ARG A 25 -9.76 -4.77 -6.21
C ARG A 25 -10.78 -3.82 -5.61
N ASN A 26 -12.02 -3.82 -6.11
CA ASN A 26 -13.08 -2.97 -5.57
C ASN A 26 -13.41 -3.31 -4.11
N GLY A 27 -13.40 -4.60 -3.74
CA GLY A 27 -13.60 -5.02 -2.35
C GLY A 27 -12.50 -4.53 -1.41
N ILE A 28 -11.23 -4.61 -1.83
CA ILE A 28 -10.09 -4.12 -1.06
C ILE A 28 -10.13 -2.59 -0.94
N PHE A 29 -10.45 -1.87 -2.03
CA PHE A 29 -10.63 -0.42 -1.99
C PHE A 29 -11.70 0.00 -0.98
N LYS A 30 -12.84 -0.71 -0.97
CA LYS A 30 -13.89 -0.46 0.02
C LYS A 30 -13.37 -0.66 1.45
N LYS A 31 -12.64 -1.75 1.70
CA LYS A 31 -12.08 -2.06 3.02
C LYS A 31 -11.02 -1.05 3.47
N ALA A 32 -10.14 -0.62 2.56
CA ALA A 32 -9.15 0.42 2.83
C ALA A 32 -9.82 1.75 3.21
N LYS A 33 -10.88 2.14 2.49
CA LYS A 33 -11.69 3.33 2.82
C LYS A 33 -12.41 3.21 4.16
N GLU A 34 -13.07 2.07 4.41
CA GLU A 34 -13.73 1.79 5.69
C GLU A 34 -12.74 1.92 6.86
N LEU A 35 -11.55 1.32 6.74
CA LEU A 35 -10.51 1.40 7.77
C LEU A 35 -10.06 2.84 8.02
N GLY A 36 -9.77 3.60 6.97
CA GLY A 36 -9.33 4.98 7.11
C GLY A 36 -10.36 5.86 7.81
N ILE A 37 -11.64 5.69 7.49
CA ILE A 37 -12.72 6.45 8.13
C ILE A 37 -12.97 6.01 9.57
N LEU A 38 -13.07 4.69 9.82
CA LEU A 38 -13.47 4.17 11.14
C LEU A 38 -12.41 4.39 12.22
N CYS A 39 -11.14 4.40 11.83
CA CYS A 39 -10.03 4.45 12.77
C CYS A 39 -9.17 5.72 12.65
N ASP A 40 -9.63 6.71 11.86
CA ASP A 40 -8.86 7.92 11.53
C ASP A 40 -7.42 7.59 11.06
N ALA A 41 -7.31 6.55 10.23
CA ALA A 41 -6.04 6.01 9.79
C ALA A 41 -5.67 6.54 8.40
N GLU A 42 -4.41 6.93 8.22
CA GLU A 42 -3.90 7.24 6.89
C GLU A 42 -3.57 5.95 6.13
N VAL A 43 -4.25 5.73 5.00
CA VAL A 43 -4.19 4.47 4.24
C VAL A 43 -3.87 4.76 2.78
N GLY A 44 -2.89 4.05 2.23
CA GLY A 44 -2.57 4.03 0.80
C GLY A 44 -2.57 2.61 0.25
N LEU A 45 -3.03 2.46 -1.00
CA LEU A 45 -3.07 1.19 -1.72
C LEU A 45 -2.66 1.43 -3.18
N VAL A 46 -1.69 0.65 -3.65
CA VAL A 46 -1.18 0.68 -5.03
C VAL A 46 -1.29 -0.72 -5.62
N ILE A 47 -1.90 -0.84 -6.79
CA ILE A 47 -2.10 -2.12 -7.49
C ILE A 47 -1.73 -1.94 -8.96
N PHE A 48 -0.77 -2.74 -9.43
CA PHE A 48 -0.49 -2.89 -10.86
C PHE A 48 -1.16 -4.16 -11.38
N SER A 49 -1.97 -4.04 -12.42
CA SER A 49 -2.56 -5.22 -13.08
C SER A 49 -1.50 -5.97 -13.90
N SER A 50 -1.82 -7.19 -14.31
CA SER A 50 -0.99 -7.95 -15.26
C SER A 50 -0.86 -7.29 -16.64
N THR A 51 -1.63 -6.22 -16.91
CA THR A 51 -1.53 -5.41 -18.13
C THR A 51 -0.76 -4.12 -17.89
N GLY A 52 -0.09 -3.97 -16.74
CA GLY A 52 0.69 -2.77 -16.39
C GLY A 52 -0.15 -1.55 -15.98
N ARG A 53 -1.48 -1.68 -15.83
CA ARG A 53 -2.33 -0.54 -15.45
C ARG A 53 -2.26 -0.31 -13.95
N LEU A 54 -2.03 0.94 -13.57
CA LEU A 54 -2.06 1.40 -12.19
C LEU A 54 -3.52 1.60 -11.73
N TYR A 55 -3.81 1.08 -10.55
CA TYR A 55 -5.01 1.37 -9.77
C TYR A 55 -4.59 1.73 -8.36
N GLU A 56 -5.01 2.88 -7.88
CA GLU A 56 -4.59 3.36 -6.58
C GLU A 56 -5.73 3.97 -5.77
N TYR A 57 -5.55 3.97 -4.46
CA TYR A 57 -6.40 4.63 -3.49
C TYR A 57 -5.52 5.25 -2.40
N ALA A 58 -5.85 6.45 -1.97
CA ALA A 58 -5.30 7.09 -0.79
C ALA A 58 -6.43 7.73 0.01
N SER A 59 -6.35 7.69 1.34
CA SER A 59 -7.28 8.41 2.22
C SER A 59 -7.14 9.93 2.10
N SER A 60 -5.93 10.41 1.78
CA SER A 60 -5.58 11.82 1.55
C SER A 60 -5.05 12.02 0.12
N SER A 61 -3.73 12.07 -0.05
CA SER A 61 -3.04 12.06 -1.35
C SER A 61 -1.99 10.96 -1.38
N MET A 62 -1.83 10.28 -2.51
CA MET A 62 -0.82 9.22 -2.64
C MET A 62 0.60 9.73 -2.34
N LYS A 63 0.91 10.95 -2.80
CA LYS A 63 2.18 11.62 -2.51
C LYS A 63 2.41 11.75 -1.00
N SER A 64 1.41 12.24 -0.26
CA SER A 64 1.49 12.43 1.19
C SER A 64 1.76 11.12 1.92
N VAL A 65 1.06 10.05 1.54
CA VAL A 65 1.24 8.71 2.13
C VAL A 65 2.66 8.17 1.86
N ILE A 66 3.15 8.29 0.62
CA ILE A 66 4.49 7.84 0.23
C ILE A 66 5.57 8.65 0.96
N ASP A 67 5.43 9.97 1.01
CA ASP A 67 6.38 10.86 1.69
C ASP A 67 6.45 10.54 3.20
N ARG A 68 5.29 10.28 3.83
CA ARG A 68 5.22 9.87 5.25
C ARG A 68 5.89 8.52 5.48
N TYR A 69 5.65 7.55 4.61
CA TYR A 69 6.31 6.24 4.67
C TYR A 69 7.83 6.37 4.55
N GLY A 70 8.32 7.20 3.62
CA GLY A 70 9.74 7.48 3.44
C GLY A 70 10.39 7.99 4.72
N ARG A 71 9.84 9.05 5.32
CA ARG A 71 10.34 9.62 6.58
C ARG A 71 10.35 8.61 7.72
N ALA A 72 9.25 7.89 7.93
CA ALA A 72 9.15 6.89 9.00
C ALA A 72 10.15 5.74 8.83
N LYS A 73 10.45 5.35 7.59
CA LYS A 73 11.45 4.31 7.30
C LYS A 73 12.87 4.80 7.55
N GLU A 74 13.18 6.05 7.20
CA GLU A 74 14.47 6.68 7.51
C GLU A 74 14.69 6.75 9.03
N GLU A 75 13.69 7.21 9.78
CA GLU A 75 13.73 7.27 11.25
C GLU A 75 13.97 5.87 11.87
N GLN A 76 13.27 4.84 11.39
CA GLN A 76 13.46 3.47 11.86
C GLN A 76 14.88 2.93 11.62
N GLN A 77 15.54 3.33 10.53
CA GLN A 77 16.92 2.91 10.24
C GLN A 77 17.94 3.57 11.17
N LEU A 78 17.64 4.74 11.74
CA LEU A 78 18.52 5.45 12.67
C LEU A 78 18.43 4.85 14.07
N VAL A 79 17.21 4.55 14.52
CA VAL A 79 16.98 3.90 15.82
C VAL A 79 17.57 2.49 15.85
N ALA A 80 17.63 1.79 14.71
CA ALA A 80 18.25 0.48 14.58
C ALA A 80 19.79 0.50 14.58
N ASN A 81 20.43 1.67 14.45
CA ASN A 81 21.89 1.79 14.34
C ASN A 81 22.43 2.85 15.34
N PRO A 82 22.97 2.44 16.50
CA PRO A 82 23.45 3.37 17.55
C PRO A 82 24.57 4.32 17.10
N ASN A 83 25.26 4.03 16.00
CA ASN A 83 26.34 4.86 15.44
C ASN A 83 25.85 5.95 14.46
N SER A 84 24.54 6.12 14.28
CA SER A 84 23.98 7.06 13.29
C SER A 84 23.82 8.51 13.76
N GLU A 85 23.89 8.76 15.08
CA GLU A 85 23.86 10.12 15.65
C GLU A 85 24.99 11.02 15.11
N LEU A 86 26.20 10.48 14.92
CA LEU A 86 27.35 11.21 14.39
C LEU A 86 27.18 11.68 12.94
N LYS A 87 26.32 11.01 12.15
CA LYS A 87 26.04 11.42 10.76
C LYS A 87 25.01 12.54 10.67
N TYR A 88 24.15 12.69 11.67
CA TYR A 88 23.17 13.78 11.73
C TYR A 88 23.81 15.10 12.12
N GLU A 89 24.68 15.10 13.14
CA GLU A 89 25.50 16.27 13.52
C GLU A 89 26.29 16.79 12.30
N ALA A 90 26.95 15.90 11.55
CA ALA A 90 27.69 16.30 10.34
C ALA A 90 26.82 16.83 9.18
N LYS A 91 25.52 16.53 9.17
CA LYS A 91 24.56 16.98 8.15
C LYS A 91 23.83 18.27 8.55
N LEU A 92 23.80 18.60 9.85
CA LEU A 92 23.22 19.83 10.38
C LEU A 92 24.18 21.03 10.30
N PHE A 93 25.49 20.77 10.28
CA PHE A 93 26.56 21.79 10.19
C PHE A 93 27.09 22.02 8.77
N LYS A 94 26.32 21.67 7.73
CA LYS A 94 26.60 22.00 6.32
C LYS A 94 25.37 22.62 5.68
#